data_AF-A0A3A4QWL5-F1
#
_entry.id   AF-A0A3A4QWL5-F1
#
_cell.length_a   1.000
_cell.length_b   1.000
_cell.length_c   1.000
_cell.angle_alpha   90.00
_cell.angle_beta   90.00
_cell.angle_gamma   90.00
#
_symmetry.space_group_name_H-M   'P 1'
#
loop_
_entity.id
_entity.type
_entity.pdbx_description
1 polymer ?
#
loop_
_entity_poly.entity_id
_entity_poly.type
_entity_poly.pdbx_seq_one_letter_code
_entity_poly.pdbx_strand_id
1 'polypeptide(L)'
;MEDIMSNNYKERALKFLEIEWATYNERFNRWPAEEGLKRVHAQGYGRFRDMLAHILAWWEEGMEIILAIAEDREYARKKYDFDAFNAEAVAKYKDWDGAEFLAHFEKTRQNAVGSLKSMDETAWENRRVRAWINGIFIHHAREHLVASSRFLILDTLQNEWSRYIEDLGKIKDKKAFLKKQGVENFREMLGHVIGWWEEGERIISGILHDSNFKWQDRDTDAFNAELIVKYRELSDAEVQKKFENKRQDMIRLVKYLPEGAFTNKDIEGWLAADVVEHFDEHAAHA
;
A
#
# COMPACT_ATOMS: atom_id res chain seq x y z
N MET A 1 -14.04 11.33 18.54
CA MET A 1 -13.10 11.00 17.44
C MET A 1 -13.63 9.75 16.80
N GLU A 2 -14.36 9.95 15.71
CA GLU A 2 -15.22 8.99 15.04
C GLU A 2 -14.49 7.75 14.53
N ASP A 3 -15.27 6.69 14.33
CA ASP A 3 -14.89 5.43 13.69
C ASP A 3 -14.26 5.73 12.32
N ILE A 4 -12.92 5.67 12.22
CA ILE A 4 -12.18 6.22 11.07
C ILE A 4 -12.42 5.42 9.78
N MET A 5 -13.01 4.22 9.82
CA MET A 5 -13.18 3.40 8.62
C MET A 5 -14.47 2.59 8.71
N SER A 6 -15.52 2.98 7.98
CA SER A 6 -16.64 2.06 7.79
C SER A 6 -16.20 0.89 6.90
N ASN A 7 -16.78 -0.29 7.12
CA ASN A 7 -16.60 -1.47 6.26
C ASN A 7 -17.20 -1.30 4.84
N ASN A 8 -17.56 -0.07 4.45
CA ASN A 8 -18.08 0.24 3.12
C ASN A 8 -16.93 0.41 2.12
N TYR A 9 -16.88 -0.50 1.15
CA TYR A 9 -15.90 -0.49 0.07
C TYR A 9 -15.87 0.83 -0.72
N LYS A 10 -17.03 1.45 -0.99
CA LYS A 10 -17.13 2.74 -1.68
C LYS A 10 -16.40 3.84 -0.91
N GLU A 11 -16.62 3.91 0.40
CA GLU A 11 -15.98 4.90 1.25
C GLU A 11 -14.46 4.70 1.30
N ARG A 12 -14.00 3.44 1.44
CA ARG A 12 -12.58 3.11 1.37
C ARG A 12 -11.96 3.61 0.05
N ALA A 13 -12.56 3.27 -1.09
CA ALA A 13 -12.08 3.68 -2.41
C ALA A 13 -12.01 5.22 -2.55
N LEU A 14 -13.03 5.93 -2.09
CA LEU A 14 -13.05 7.40 -2.12
C LEU A 14 -11.96 8.00 -1.21
N LYS A 15 -11.71 7.44 -0.03
CA LYS A 15 -10.63 7.90 0.85
C LYS A 15 -9.24 7.74 0.24
N PHE A 16 -9.00 6.71 -0.57
CA PHE A 16 -7.75 6.63 -1.34
C PHE A 16 -7.60 7.83 -2.27
N LEU A 17 -8.64 8.23 -2.96
CA LEU A 17 -8.57 9.42 -3.82
C LEU A 17 -8.49 10.72 -3.02
N GLU A 18 -9.31 10.87 -1.99
CA GLU A 18 -9.51 12.12 -1.25
C GLU A 18 -8.46 12.40 -0.17
N ILE A 19 -7.78 11.36 0.32
CA ILE A 19 -6.76 11.47 1.36
C ILE A 19 -5.41 11.05 0.80
N GLU A 20 -5.29 9.80 0.34
CA GLU A 20 -4.01 9.22 -0.05
C GLU A 20 -3.43 9.96 -1.25
N TRP A 21 -4.13 9.94 -2.38
CA TRP A 21 -3.68 10.56 -3.62
C TRP A 21 -3.70 12.09 -3.56
N ALA A 22 -4.68 12.69 -2.87
CA ALA A 22 -4.81 14.14 -2.76
C ALA A 22 -3.58 14.79 -2.10
N THR A 23 -2.98 14.12 -1.11
CA THR A 23 -1.80 14.65 -0.41
C THR A 23 -0.48 14.02 -0.88
N TYR A 24 -0.50 13.08 -1.83
CA TYR A 24 0.68 12.31 -2.25
C TYR A 24 1.83 13.18 -2.78
N ASN A 25 1.54 14.16 -3.65
CA ASN A 25 2.54 15.10 -4.17
C ASN A 25 3.13 15.97 -3.05
N GLU A 26 2.29 16.48 -2.14
CA GLU A 26 2.77 17.22 -0.97
C GLU A 26 3.69 16.33 -0.14
N ARG A 27 3.27 15.10 0.16
CA ARG A 27 4.05 14.16 0.98
C ARG A 27 5.42 13.88 0.38
N PHE A 28 5.48 13.62 -0.93
CA PHE A 28 6.73 13.41 -1.65
C PHE A 28 7.65 14.64 -1.59
N ASN A 29 7.10 15.84 -1.82
CA ASN A 29 7.88 17.09 -1.85
C ASN A 29 8.37 17.56 -0.46
N ARG A 30 7.95 16.91 0.64
CA ARG A 30 8.53 17.15 1.97
C ARG A 30 9.94 16.58 2.10
N TRP A 31 10.32 15.62 1.26
CA TRP A 31 11.65 15.04 1.28
C TRP A 31 12.70 15.93 0.64
N PRO A 32 13.96 15.87 1.10
CA PRO A 32 15.08 16.39 0.33
C PRO A 32 15.07 15.81 -1.08
N ALA A 33 15.32 16.65 -2.09
CA ALA A 33 15.18 16.28 -3.50
C ALA A 33 15.99 15.03 -3.89
N GLU A 34 17.19 14.86 -3.31
CA GLU A 34 18.04 13.68 -3.52
C GLU A 34 17.39 12.39 -3.01
N GLU A 35 16.80 12.41 -1.82
CA GLU A 35 16.11 11.27 -1.22
C GLU A 35 14.84 10.92 -2.03
N GLY A 36 14.07 11.93 -2.43
CA GLY A 36 12.92 11.73 -3.31
C GLY A 36 13.31 11.10 -4.65
N LEU A 37 14.41 11.57 -5.26
CA LEU A 37 14.90 11.02 -6.51
C LEU A 37 15.38 9.56 -6.36
N LYS A 38 16.09 9.25 -5.27
CA LYS A 38 16.51 7.88 -4.96
C LYS A 38 15.32 6.92 -4.89
N ARG A 39 14.23 7.33 -4.22
CA ARG A 39 13.00 6.52 -4.09
C ARG A 39 12.32 6.30 -5.45
N VAL A 40 12.23 7.34 -6.26
CA VAL A 40 11.69 7.25 -7.63
C VAL A 40 12.54 6.33 -8.52
N HIS A 41 13.86 6.39 -8.39
CA HIS A 41 14.78 5.52 -9.13
C HIS A 41 14.64 4.06 -8.71
N ALA A 42 14.41 3.79 -7.42
CA ALA A 42 14.13 2.44 -6.93
C ALA A 42 12.83 1.86 -7.52
N GLN A 43 11.89 2.72 -7.91
CA GLN A 43 10.65 2.36 -8.62
C GLN A 43 10.84 2.23 -10.15
N GLY A 44 12.07 2.42 -10.67
CA GLY A 44 12.38 2.30 -12.09
C GLY A 44 12.09 3.54 -12.93
N TYR A 45 11.74 4.67 -12.32
CA TYR A 45 11.43 5.92 -13.04
C TYR A 45 12.60 6.90 -12.96
N GLY A 46 12.77 7.71 -14.02
CA GLY A 46 13.81 8.75 -14.03
C GLY A 46 13.48 9.97 -13.17
N ARG A 47 12.19 10.31 -13.07
CA ARG A 47 11.67 11.49 -12.34
C ARG A 47 10.31 11.16 -11.72
N PHE A 48 9.97 11.84 -10.62
CA PHE A 48 8.67 11.69 -9.97
C PHE A 48 7.50 11.93 -10.93
N ARG A 49 7.65 12.92 -11.82
CA ARG A 49 6.66 13.21 -12.87
C ARG A 49 6.44 12.04 -13.82
N ASP A 50 7.48 11.29 -14.16
CA ASP A 50 7.36 10.15 -15.09
C ASP A 50 6.53 9.04 -14.44
N MET A 51 6.72 8.80 -13.14
CA MET A 51 5.89 7.88 -12.35
C MET A 51 4.44 8.37 -12.23
N LEU A 52 4.22 9.67 -11.97
CA LEU A 52 2.87 10.25 -11.95
C LEU A 52 2.19 10.17 -13.32
N ALA A 53 2.92 10.30 -14.42
CA ALA A 53 2.40 10.17 -15.78
C ALA A 53 1.88 8.75 -16.05
N HIS A 54 2.62 7.74 -15.60
CA HIS A 54 2.18 6.35 -15.59
C HIS A 54 0.89 6.17 -14.77
N ILE A 55 0.88 6.62 -13.51
CA ILE A 55 -0.30 6.51 -12.62
C ILE A 55 -1.53 7.18 -13.26
N LEU A 56 -1.33 8.38 -13.81
CA LEU A 56 -2.38 9.16 -14.47
C LEU A 56 -2.97 8.43 -15.69
N ALA A 57 -2.14 7.80 -16.52
CA ALA A 57 -2.62 7.04 -17.68
C ALA A 57 -3.49 5.85 -17.26
N TRP A 58 -3.14 5.17 -16.16
CA TRP A 58 -3.97 4.10 -15.60
C TRP A 58 -5.27 4.61 -14.98
N TRP A 59 -5.29 5.81 -14.42
CA TRP A 59 -6.53 6.44 -13.98
C TRP A 59 -7.44 6.80 -15.15
N GLU A 60 -6.90 7.41 -16.19
CA GLU A 60 -7.64 7.75 -17.41
C GLU A 60 -8.26 6.49 -18.04
N GLU A 61 -7.44 5.46 -18.28
CA GLU A 61 -7.88 4.18 -18.88
C GLU A 61 -8.86 3.43 -17.96
N GLY A 62 -8.52 3.31 -16.68
CA GLY A 62 -9.32 2.56 -15.71
C GLY A 62 -10.68 3.20 -15.45
N MET A 63 -10.75 4.53 -15.36
CA MET A 63 -12.03 5.24 -15.17
C MET A 63 -12.95 5.10 -16.39
N GLU A 64 -12.42 5.12 -17.61
CA GLU A 64 -13.22 4.87 -18.81
C GLU A 64 -13.90 3.49 -18.74
N ILE A 65 -13.14 2.47 -18.33
CA ILE A 65 -13.63 1.10 -18.21
C ILE A 65 -14.62 0.96 -17.05
N ILE A 66 -14.33 1.55 -15.89
CA ILE A 66 -15.22 1.54 -14.72
C ILE A 66 -16.59 2.13 -15.10
N LEU A 67 -16.60 3.32 -15.71
CA LEU A 67 -17.84 3.99 -16.08
C LEU A 67 -18.60 3.23 -17.18
N ALA A 68 -17.89 2.66 -18.17
CA ALA A 68 -18.54 1.85 -19.18
C ALA A 68 -19.24 0.62 -18.56
N ILE A 69 -18.60 -0.06 -17.61
CA ILE A 69 -19.22 -1.20 -16.90
C ILE A 69 -20.40 -0.73 -16.05
N ALA A 70 -20.27 0.39 -15.34
CA ALA A 70 -21.32 0.92 -14.48
C ALA A 70 -22.58 1.35 -15.25
N GLU A 71 -22.39 1.85 -16.48
CA GLU A 71 -23.45 2.36 -17.36
C GLU A 71 -23.92 1.31 -18.39
N ASP A 72 -23.45 0.06 -18.27
CA ASP A 72 -23.70 -1.04 -19.23
C ASP A 72 -23.41 -0.66 -20.70
N ARG A 73 -22.38 0.16 -20.91
CA ARG A 73 -21.90 0.55 -22.23
C ARG A 73 -20.86 -0.45 -22.74
N GLU A 74 -20.86 -0.64 -24.05
CA GLU A 74 -19.76 -1.35 -24.71
C GLU A 74 -18.44 -0.59 -24.52
N TYR A 75 -17.38 -1.35 -24.32
CA TYR A 75 -16.01 -0.83 -24.27
C TYR A 75 -15.03 -1.86 -24.84
N ALA A 76 -13.94 -1.36 -25.41
CA ALA A 76 -12.92 -2.21 -25.99
C ALA A 76 -12.14 -2.91 -24.88
N ARG A 77 -12.16 -4.24 -24.86
CA ARG A 77 -11.20 -5.01 -24.04
C ARG A 77 -9.84 -4.95 -24.73
N LYS A 78 -8.92 -4.18 -24.15
CA LYS A 78 -7.54 -4.12 -24.63
C LYS A 78 -6.71 -5.19 -23.93
N LYS A 79 -5.79 -5.80 -24.67
CA LYS A 79 -4.67 -6.52 -24.10
C LYS A 79 -3.50 -5.54 -24.10
N TYR A 80 -2.99 -5.22 -22.92
CA TYR A 80 -1.89 -4.29 -22.80
C TYR A 80 -0.56 -5.03 -22.91
N ASP A 81 0.35 -4.43 -23.66
CA ASP A 81 1.77 -4.50 -23.34
C ASP A 81 1.99 -3.39 -22.31
N PHE A 82 2.16 -3.77 -21.04
CA PHE A 82 2.25 -2.81 -19.95
C PHE A 82 3.46 -1.90 -20.08
N ASP A 83 4.60 -2.43 -20.54
CA ASP A 83 5.82 -1.65 -20.71
C ASP A 83 5.63 -0.61 -21.81
N ALA A 84 5.04 -1.01 -22.95
CA ALA A 84 4.75 -0.09 -24.04
C ALA A 84 3.73 1.00 -23.62
N PHE A 85 2.66 0.63 -22.92
CA PHE A 85 1.65 1.56 -22.43
C PHE A 85 2.25 2.59 -21.45
N ASN A 86 3.05 2.11 -20.48
CA ASN A 86 3.68 2.97 -19.50
C ASN A 86 4.72 3.90 -20.15
N ALA A 87 5.50 3.41 -21.12
CA ALA A 87 6.45 4.22 -21.87
C ALA A 87 5.76 5.31 -22.70
N GLU A 88 4.62 4.99 -23.34
CA GLU A 88 3.81 5.96 -24.08
C GLU A 88 3.25 7.05 -23.15
N ALA A 89 2.78 6.67 -21.95
CA ALA A 89 2.31 7.63 -20.95
C ALA A 89 3.41 8.63 -20.54
N VAL A 90 4.62 8.13 -20.26
CA VAL A 90 5.78 9.00 -19.95
C VAL A 90 6.12 9.91 -21.12
N ALA A 91 6.11 9.37 -22.35
CA ALA A 91 6.39 10.15 -23.55
C ALA A 91 5.34 11.27 -23.79
N LYS A 92 4.05 10.96 -23.62
CA LYS A 92 2.92 11.90 -23.78
C LYS A 92 3.08 13.18 -22.98
N TYR A 93 3.58 13.06 -21.74
CA TYR A 93 3.71 14.19 -20.80
C TYR A 93 5.15 14.70 -20.66
N LYS A 94 6.10 14.20 -21.45
CA LYS A 94 7.53 14.49 -21.29
C LYS A 94 7.87 15.97 -21.39
N ASP A 95 7.22 16.69 -22.30
CA ASP A 95 7.52 18.09 -22.61
C ASP A 95 6.57 19.09 -21.94
N TRP A 96 5.63 18.60 -21.13
CA TRP A 96 4.72 19.47 -20.36
C TRP A 96 5.49 20.26 -19.31
N ASP A 97 4.98 21.46 -18.99
CA ASP A 97 5.42 22.19 -17.81
C ASP A 97 5.09 21.40 -16.52
N GLY A 98 5.93 21.53 -15.50
CA GLY A 98 5.77 20.79 -14.25
C GLY A 98 4.49 21.19 -13.49
N ALA A 99 4.19 22.48 -13.41
CA ALA A 99 3.00 22.96 -12.71
C ALA A 99 1.72 22.64 -13.52
N GLU A 100 1.78 22.78 -14.84
CA GLU A 100 0.69 22.38 -15.75
C GLU A 100 0.35 20.89 -15.60
N PHE A 101 1.37 20.02 -15.61
CA PHE A 101 1.17 18.57 -15.42
C PHE A 101 0.54 18.25 -14.05
N LEU A 102 1.04 18.86 -12.97
CA LEU A 102 0.51 18.61 -11.62
C LEU A 102 -0.94 19.10 -11.49
N ALA A 103 -1.29 20.22 -12.13
CA ALA A 103 -2.68 20.69 -12.18
C ALA A 103 -3.58 19.72 -12.95
N HIS A 104 -3.09 19.14 -14.06
CA HIS A 104 -3.83 18.10 -14.82
C HIS A 104 -3.99 16.81 -14.02
N PHE A 105 -2.95 16.37 -13.31
CA PHE A 105 -3.00 15.22 -12.42
C PHE A 105 -4.08 15.39 -11.33
N GLU A 106 -4.07 16.53 -10.64
CA GLU A 106 -5.04 16.83 -9.58
C GLU A 106 -6.47 16.97 -10.13
N LYS A 107 -6.64 17.64 -11.28
CA LYS A 107 -7.93 17.73 -11.95
C LYS A 107 -8.48 16.34 -12.30
N THR A 108 -7.63 15.44 -12.77
CA THR A 108 -8.03 14.07 -13.11
C THR A 108 -8.45 13.28 -11.87
N ARG A 109 -7.73 13.42 -10.76
CA ARG A 109 -8.12 12.85 -9.45
C ARG A 109 -9.48 13.36 -9.01
N GLN A 110 -9.72 14.67 -9.07
CA GLN A 110 -11.00 15.29 -8.69
C GLN A 110 -12.16 14.82 -9.59
N ASN A 111 -11.93 14.69 -10.89
CA ASN A 111 -12.91 14.14 -11.82
C ASN A 111 -13.25 12.67 -11.49
N ALA A 112 -12.25 11.85 -11.14
CA ALA A 112 -12.47 10.48 -10.70
C ALA A 112 -13.33 10.43 -9.43
N VAL A 113 -13.05 11.27 -8.43
CA VAL A 113 -13.88 11.40 -7.22
C VAL A 113 -15.32 11.75 -7.57
N GLY A 114 -15.53 12.79 -8.40
CA GLY A 114 -16.87 13.22 -8.81
C GLY A 114 -17.65 12.13 -9.55
N SER A 115 -16.97 11.41 -10.44
CA SER A 115 -17.55 10.31 -11.21
C SER A 115 -17.93 9.14 -10.31
N LEU A 116 -17.03 8.71 -9.42
CA LEU A 116 -17.29 7.60 -8.48
C LEU A 116 -18.40 7.94 -7.48
N LYS A 117 -18.48 9.19 -7.00
CA LYS A 117 -19.58 9.63 -6.11
C LYS A 117 -20.94 9.58 -6.82
N SER A 118 -20.97 9.90 -8.12
CA SER A 118 -22.18 9.96 -8.94
C SER A 118 -22.58 8.61 -9.54
N MET A 119 -21.68 7.61 -9.46
CA MET A 119 -21.92 6.26 -9.96
C MET A 119 -23.04 5.58 -9.17
N ASP A 120 -23.91 4.86 -9.87
CA ASP A 120 -25.00 4.08 -9.26
C ASP A 120 -24.49 3.13 -8.16
N GLU A 121 -25.23 3.03 -7.06
CA GLU A 121 -24.82 2.23 -5.90
C GLU A 121 -24.68 0.74 -6.24
N THR A 122 -25.48 0.21 -7.18
CA THR A 122 -25.37 -1.20 -7.58
C THR A 122 -24.09 -1.50 -8.36
N ALA A 123 -23.51 -0.51 -9.03
CA ALA A 123 -22.25 -0.68 -9.75
C ALA A 123 -21.08 -0.95 -8.78
N TRP A 124 -21.16 -0.48 -7.54
CA TRP A 124 -20.18 -0.77 -6.50
C TRP A 124 -20.19 -2.24 -6.06
N GLU A 125 -21.24 -3.01 -6.35
CA GLU A 125 -21.28 -4.47 -6.12
C GLU A 125 -20.68 -5.26 -7.29
N ASN A 126 -20.44 -4.62 -8.44
CA ASN A 126 -19.87 -5.29 -9.60
C ASN A 126 -18.39 -5.64 -9.35
N ARG A 127 -18.08 -6.95 -9.34
CA ARG A 127 -16.71 -7.45 -9.12
C ARG A 127 -15.68 -6.82 -10.06
N ARG A 128 -16.03 -6.51 -11.30
CA ARG A 128 -15.09 -5.94 -12.29
C ARG A 128 -14.82 -4.47 -12.01
N VAL A 129 -15.84 -3.71 -11.59
CA VAL A 129 -15.66 -2.33 -11.10
C VAL A 129 -14.73 -2.33 -9.89
N ARG A 130 -14.99 -3.19 -8.90
CA ARG A 130 -14.10 -3.34 -7.73
C ARG A 130 -12.68 -3.72 -8.11
N ALA A 131 -12.50 -4.63 -9.07
CA ALA A 131 -11.17 -5.05 -9.53
C ALA A 131 -10.38 -3.88 -10.13
N TRP A 132 -11.01 -3.04 -10.96
CA TRP A 132 -10.37 -1.86 -11.53
C TRP A 132 -10.04 -0.81 -10.48
N ILE A 133 -10.99 -0.48 -9.59
CA ILE A 133 -10.77 0.46 -8.49
C ILE A 133 -9.62 0.00 -7.59
N ASN A 134 -9.59 -1.29 -7.23
CA ASN A 134 -8.50 -1.88 -6.46
C ASN A 134 -7.16 -1.72 -7.19
N GLY A 135 -7.11 -2.05 -8.48
CA GLY A 135 -5.87 -1.94 -9.26
C GLY A 135 -5.33 -0.52 -9.33
N ILE A 136 -6.15 0.42 -9.81
CA ILE A 136 -5.65 1.75 -10.23
C ILE A 136 -5.55 2.77 -9.09
N PHE A 137 -6.33 2.59 -8.01
CA PHE A 137 -6.32 3.54 -6.88
C PHE A 137 -5.71 2.96 -5.61
N ILE A 138 -6.00 1.71 -5.27
CA ILE A 138 -5.59 1.14 -3.98
C ILE A 138 -4.22 0.47 -4.08
N HIS A 139 -4.07 -0.47 -5.02
CA HIS A 139 -2.83 -1.20 -5.23
C HIS A 139 -1.74 -0.28 -5.78
N HIS A 140 -2.05 0.56 -6.77
CA HIS A 140 -1.11 1.54 -7.29
C HIS A 140 -0.54 2.50 -6.22
N ALA A 141 -1.32 2.84 -5.17
CA ALA A 141 -0.80 3.69 -4.09
C ALA A 141 0.25 2.96 -3.24
N ARG A 142 0.13 1.63 -3.12
CA ARG A 142 1.08 0.77 -2.39
C ARG A 142 2.26 0.33 -3.26
N GLU A 143 2.03 0.11 -4.55
CA GLU A 143 3.07 -0.24 -5.52
C GLU A 143 4.03 0.93 -5.72
N HIS A 144 3.48 2.13 -5.97
CA HIS A 144 4.27 3.35 -6.15
C HIS A 144 4.49 4.06 -4.81
N LEU A 145 4.97 3.36 -3.78
CA LEU A 145 5.11 3.92 -2.43
C LEU A 145 6.39 4.73 -2.23
N VAL A 146 6.49 5.91 -2.85
CA VAL A 146 7.65 6.81 -2.60
C VAL A 146 7.44 7.76 -1.42
N ALA A 147 6.21 7.85 -0.90
CA ALA A 147 5.87 8.61 0.31
C ALA A 147 4.61 8.03 0.97
N SER A 148 4.73 7.64 2.24
CA SER A 148 3.64 7.01 3.00
C SER A 148 2.80 8.03 3.75
N SER A 149 1.55 7.65 4.03
CA SER A 149 0.65 8.41 4.89
C SER A 149 0.14 7.57 6.04
N ARG A 150 -0.28 8.21 7.15
CA ARG A 150 -0.98 7.52 8.24
C ARG A 150 -2.20 6.76 7.72
N PHE A 151 -2.92 7.32 6.76
CA PHE A 151 -4.10 6.66 6.18
C PHE A 151 -3.73 5.34 5.51
N LEU A 152 -2.69 5.32 4.66
CA LEU A 152 -2.27 4.10 3.98
C LEU A 152 -1.82 3.00 4.94
N ILE A 153 -1.01 3.36 5.94
CA ILE A 153 -0.53 2.39 6.94
C ILE A 153 -1.71 1.79 7.71
N LEU A 154 -2.66 2.64 8.14
CA LEU A 154 -3.85 2.17 8.85
C LEU A 154 -4.76 1.33 7.96
N ASP A 155 -4.98 1.75 6.71
CA ASP A 155 -5.79 1.00 5.76
C ASP A 155 -5.22 -0.40 5.52
N THR A 156 -3.91 -0.53 5.32
CA THR A 156 -3.26 -1.84 5.14
C THR A 156 -3.40 -2.70 6.40
N LEU A 157 -3.19 -2.16 7.60
CA LEU A 157 -3.39 -2.91 8.85
C LEU A 157 -4.85 -3.35 9.05
N GLN A 158 -5.81 -2.50 8.69
CA GLN A 158 -7.22 -2.70 8.99
C GLN A 158 -7.96 -3.54 7.94
N ASN A 159 -7.58 -3.45 6.66
CA ASN A 159 -8.30 -4.07 5.55
C ASN A 159 -7.53 -5.22 4.91
N GLU A 160 -6.20 -5.12 4.84
CA GLU A 160 -5.36 -6.12 4.18
C GLU A 160 -4.89 -7.17 5.19
N TRP A 161 -4.12 -6.74 6.21
CA TRP A 161 -3.62 -7.65 7.24
C TRP A 161 -4.72 -8.32 8.08
N SER A 162 -5.90 -7.69 8.23
CA SER A 162 -7.03 -8.29 8.95
C SER A 162 -7.59 -9.53 8.28
N ARG A 163 -7.44 -9.62 6.95
CA ARG A 163 -7.92 -10.74 6.15
C ARG A 163 -6.84 -11.78 5.85
N TYR A 164 -5.60 -11.48 6.18
CA TYR A 164 -4.44 -12.28 5.80
C TYR A 164 -4.57 -13.76 6.16
N ILE A 165 -4.98 -14.06 7.39
CA ILE A 165 -5.17 -15.45 7.87
C ILE A 165 -6.27 -16.16 7.06
N GLU A 166 -7.39 -15.48 6.79
CA GLU A 166 -8.51 -16.03 6.02
C GLU A 166 -8.11 -16.30 4.57
N ASP A 167 -7.42 -15.34 3.94
CA ASP A 167 -7.03 -15.42 2.53
C ASP A 167 -5.93 -16.47 2.30
N LEU A 168 -4.98 -16.59 3.23
CA LEU A 168 -4.07 -17.75 3.26
C LEU A 168 -4.81 -19.07 3.43
N GLY A 169 -5.89 -19.07 4.22
CA GLY A 169 -6.80 -20.20 4.39
C GLY A 169 -7.34 -20.76 3.07
N LYS A 170 -7.55 -19.87 2.08
CA LYS A 170 -8.13 -20.16 0.75
C LYS A 170 -7.11 -20.63 -0.29
N ILE A 171 -5.80 -20.48 -0.04
CA ILE A 171 -4.78 -20.95 -0.97
C ILE A 171 -4.89 -22.47 -1.14
N LYS A 172 -5.00 -22.93 -2.39
CA LYS A 172 -5.10 -24.36 -2.74
C LYS A 172 -3.78 -25.10 -2.47
N ASP A 173 -2.65 -24.54 -2.92
CA ASP A 173 -1.32 -25.11 -2.70
C ASP A 173 -0.54 -24.30 -1.65
N LYS A 174 -0.93 -24.45 -0.38
CA LYS A 174 -0.28 -23.77 0.74
C LYS A 174 1.21 -24.11 0.85
N LYS A 175 1.59 -25.34 0.50
CA LYS A 175 2.98 -25.80 0.60
C LYS A 175 3.87 -25.09 -0.41
N ALA A 176 3.43 -24.95 -1.66
CA ALA A 176 4.17 -24.20 -2.67
C ALA A 176 4.27 -22.71 -2.31
N PHE A 177 3.18 -22.12 -1.81
CA PHE A 177 3.17 -20.74 -1.33
C PHE A 177 4.19 -20.56 -0.20
N LEU A 178 4.10 -21.32 0.90
CA LEU A 178 5.00 -21.19 2.06
C LEU A 178 6.47 -21.42 1.67
N LYS A 179 6.74 -22.38 0.78
CA LYS A 179 8.08 -22.59 0.24
C LYS A 179 8.61 -21.38 -0.52
N LYS A 180 7.78 -20.69 -1.31
CA LYS A 180 8.15 -19.43 -1.98
C LYS A 180 8.45 -18.33 -0.96
N GLN A 181 7.73 -18.32 0.16
CA GLN A 181 7.97 -17.40 1.27
C GLN A 181 9.18 -17.78 2.16
N GLY A 182 9.87 -18.89 1.85
CA GLY A 182 11.04 -19.31 2.61
C GLY A 182 10.74 -19.92 4.00
N VAL A 183 9.49 -20.31 4.26
CA VAL A 183 9.04 -20.88 5.55
C VAL A 183 8.40 -22.25 5.37
N GLU A 184 8.43 -23.09 6.41
CA GLU A 184 7.90 -24.46 6.33
C GLU A 184 6.40 -24.55 6.60
N ASN A 185 5.90 -23.66 7.46
CA ASN A 185 4.53 -23.72 7.97
C ASN A 185 3.95 -22.32 8.22
N PHE A 186 2.64 -22.28 8.43
CA PHE A 186 1.92 -21.02 8.61
C PHE A 186 2.30 -20.29 9.89
N ARG A 187 2.64 -21.02 10.94
CA ARG A 187 3.10 -20.46 12.21
C ARG A 187 4.41 -19.68 12.04
N GLU A 188 5.35 -20.19 11.24
CA GLU A 188 6.58 -19.47 10.91
C GLU A 188 6.30 -18.19 10.11
N MET A 189 5.38 -18.24 9.13
CA MET A 189 4.96 -17.07 8.37
C MET A 189 4.42 -15.96 9.28
N LEU A 190 3.49 -16.30 10.18
CA LEU A 190 2.94 -15.32 11.11
C LEU A 190 3.97 -14.86 12.15
N GLY A 191 4.82 -15.77 12.64
CA GLY A 191 5.91 -15.43 13.55
C GLY A 191 6.89 -14.43 12.93
N HIS A 192 7.20 -14.60 11.65
CA HIS A 192 8.00 -13.66 10.86
C HIS A 192 7.36 -12.26 10.83
N VAL A 193 6.08 -12.14 10.43
CA VAL A 193 5.38 -10.84 10.40
C VAL A 193 5.31 -10.18 11.77
N ILE A 194 4.96 -10.95 12.81
CA ILE A 194 4.91 -10.43 14.18
C ILE A 194 6.29 -9.91 14.61
N GLY A 195 7.37 -10.62 14.28
CA GLY A 195 8.72 -10.24 14.66
C GLY A 195 9.19 -8.92 14.06
N TRP A 196 8.91 -8.70 12.77
CA TRP A 196 9.20 -7.41 12.11
C TRP A 196 8.36 -6.28 12.71
N TRP A 197 7.07 -6.48 12.97
CA TRP A 197 6.26 -5.49 13.70
C TRP A 197 6.76 -5.20 15.13
N GLU A 198 7.27 -6.20 15.84
CA GLU A 198 7.90 -6.00 17.15
C GLU A 198 9.16 -5.13 17.05
N GLU A 199 9.98 -5.35 16.02
CA GLU A 199 11.19 -4.58 15.79
C GLU A 199 10.88 -3.14 15.34
N GLY A 200 9.96 -2.97 14.40
CA GLY A 200 9.48 -1.66 13.95
C GLY A 200 8.89 -0.84 15.11
N GLU A 201 8.04 -1.44 15.96
CA GLU A 201 7.52 -0.75 17.16
C GLU A 201 8.64 -0.32 18.11
N ARG A 202 9.63 -1.19 18.36
CA ARG A 202 10.78 -0.87 19.21
C ARG A 202 11.56 0.32 18.66
N ILE A 203 11.81 0.35 17.36
CA ILE A 203 12.58 1.40 16.70
C ILE A 203 11.81 2.72 16.70
N ILE A 204 10.55 2.71 16.29
CA ILE A 204 9.68 3.89 16.29
C ILE A 204 9.59 4.47 17.71
N SER A 205 9.35 3.61 18.71
CA SER A 205 9.31 4.04 20.11
C SER A 205 10.64 4.63 20.56
N GLY A 206 11.77 4.02 20.20
CA GLY A 206 13.10 4.55 20.51
C GLY A 206 13.32 5.96 19.97
N ILE A 207 13.00 6.17 18.68
CA ILE A 207 13.12 7.48 18.01
C ILE A 207 12.26 8.55 18.69
N LEU A 208 11.05 8.19 19.12
CA LEU A 208 10.12 9.14 19.75
C LEU A 208 10.54 9.57 21.15
N HIS A 209 11.20 8.69 21.91
CA HIS A 209 11.56 8.95 23.30
C HIS A 209 12.99 9.48 23.47
N ASP A 210 13.88 9.20 22.53
CA ASP A 210 15.27 9.63 22.56
C ASP A 210 15.73 10.10 21.17
N SER A 211 16.02 11.41 21.06
CA SER A 211 16.52 12.01 19.81
C SER A 211 17.90 11.48 19.38
N ASN A 212 18.64 10.84 20.30
CA ASN A 212 19.91 10.20 20.03
C ASN A 212 19.79 8.69 19.81
N PHE A 213 18.57 8.15 19.83
CA PHE A 213 18.35 6.72 19.60
C PHE A 213 18.99 6.29 18.29
N LYS A 214 19.76 5.21 18.36
CA LYS A 214 20.34 4.51 17.22
C LYS A 214 19.87 3.07 17.28
N TRP A 215 19.48 2.54 16.13
CA TRP A 215 19.22 1.13 15.93
C TRP A 215 20.33 0.57 15.05
N GLN A 216 20.55 -0.73 15.16
CA GLN A 216 21.49 -1.45 14.33
C GLN A 216 20.68 -2.15 13.25
N ASP A 217 21.14 -2.04 12.01
CA ASP A 217 20.62 -2.88 10.95
C ASP A 217 20.89 -4.33 11.31
N ARG A 218 19.85 -5.16 11.16
CA ARG A 218 19.94 -6.60 11.39
C ARG A 218 20.26 -7.28 10.08
N ASP A 219 21.05 -8.35 10.15
CA ASP A 219 21.07 -9.33 9.07
C ASP A 219 19.67 -9.97 9.00
N THR A 220 18.99 -9.72 7.88
CA THR A 220 17.60 -10.15 7.65
C THR A 220 17.46 -11.67 7.79
N ASP A 221 18.42 -12.44 7.27
CA ASP A 221 18.35 -13.90 7.31
C ASP A 221 18.58 -14.43 8.72
N ALA A 222 19.55 -13.88 9.44
CA ALA A 222 19.82 -14.22 10.83
C ALA A 222 18.62 -13.88 11.73
N PHE A 223 18.02 -12.70 11.56
CA PHE A 223 16.85 -12.31 12.33
C PHE A 223 15.65 -13.20 12.02
N ASN A 224 15.39 -13.50 10.74
CA ASN A 224 14.33 -14.43 10.36
C ASN A 224 14.51 -15.82 10.99
N ALA A 225 15.75 -16.32 11.05
CA ALA A 225 16.07 -17.58 11.74
C ALA A 225 15.79 -17.50 13.25
N GLU A 226 16.11 -16.38 13.91
CA GLU A 226 15.76 -16.14 15.32
C GLU A 226 14.24 -16.19 15.54
N LEU A 227 13.44 -15.58 14.64
CA LEU A 227 11.99 -15.56 14.73
C LEU A 227 11.38 -16.97 14.60
N ILE A 228 11.91 -17.80 13.68
CA ILE A 228 11.50 -19.21 13.55
C ILE A 228 11.68 -19.95 14.87
N VAL A 229 12.84 -19.79 15.53
CA VAL A 229 13.11 -20.42 16.83
C VAL A 229 12.18 -19.87 17.91
N LYS A 230 12.01 -18.55 17.98
CA LYS A 230 11.17 -17.87 18.98
C LYS A 230 9.71 -18.32 18.97
N TYR A 231 9.16 -18.58 17.78
CA TYR A 231 7.74 -18.92 17.62
C TYR A 231 7.47 -20.43 17.47
N ARG A 232 8.51 -21.27 17.44
CA ARG A 232 8.40 -22.73 17.23
C ARG A 232 7.55 -23.43 18.27
N GLU A 233 7.65 -23.01 19.54
CA GLU A 233 7.00 -23.68 20.67
C GLU A 233 5.52 -23.31 20.82
N LEU A 234 5.05 -22.27 20.11
CA LEU A 234 3.64 -21.89 20.14
C LEU A 234 2.81 -22.79 19.23
N SER A 235 1.55 -23.02 19.58
CA SER A 235 0.58 -23.62 18.66
C SER A 235 0.14 -22.63 17.57
N ASP A 236 -0.42 -23.15 16.48
CA ASP A 236 -0.98 -22.31 15.40
C ASP A 236 -2.03 -21.33 15.93
N ALA A 237 -2.89 -21.76 16.85
CA ALA A 237 -3.92 -20.91 17.45
C ALA A 237 -3.33 -19.79 18.32
N GLU A 238 -2.25 -20.07 19.06
CA GLU A 238 -1.56 -19.07 19.86
C GLU A 238 -0.86 -18.03 18.99
N VAL A 239 -0.21 -18.45 17.90
CA VAL A 239 0.43 -17.51 16.96
C VAL A 239 -0.59 -16.67 16.22
N GLN A 240 -1.72 -17.24 15.78
CA GLN A 240 -2.80 -16.45 15.17
C GLN A 240 -3.35 -15.40 16.12
N LYS A 241 -3.58 -15.77 17.39
CA LYS A 241 -4.01 -14.82 18.43
C LYS A 241 -2.96 -13.74 18.65
N LYS A 242 -1.67 -14.09 18.67
CA LYS A 242 -0.57 -13.13 18.84
C LYS A 242 -0.44 -12.20 17.64
N PHE A 243 -0.63 -12.70 16.42
CA PHE A 243 -0.67 -11.90 15.20
C PHE A 243 -1.78 -10.85 15.28
N GLU A 244 -3.01 -11.27 15.61
CA GLU A 244 -4.14 -10.33 15.70
C GLU A 244 -3.93 -9.29 16.80
N ASN A 245 -3.47 -9.70 17.99
CA ASN A 245 -3.14 -8.77 19.05
C ASN A 245 -2.10 -7.75 18.60
N LYS A 246 -1.04 -8.20 17.92
CA LYS A 246 0.03 -7.33 17.44
C LYS A 246 -0.45 -6.39 16.34
N ARG A 247 -1.31 -6.85 15.42
CA ARG A 247 -1.94 -6.00 14.41
C ARG A 247 -2.73 -4.86 15.07
N GLN A 248 -3.47 -5.16 16.15
CA GLN A 248 -4.19 -4.16 16.93
C GLN A 248 -3.26 -3.21 17.69
N ASP A 249 -2.11 -3.69 18.19
CA ASP A 249 -1.06 -2.84 18.77
C ASP A 249 -0.49 -1.88 17.72
N MET A 250 -0.18 -2.36 16.51
CA MET A 250 0.31 -1.53 15.40
C MET A 250 -0.73 -0.48 14.97
N ILE A 251 -2.01 -0.84 14.91
CA ILE A 251 -3.09 0.12 14.65
C ILE A 251 -3.10 1.22 15.73
N ARG A 252 -3.00 0.84 17.00
CA ARG A 252 -2.93 1.82 18.11
C ARG A 252 -1.70 2.70 18.00
N LEU A 253 -0.52 2.11 17.78
CA LEU A 253 0.72 2.84 17.59
C LEU A 253 0.56 3.91 16.51
N VAL A 254 0.21 3.50 15.29
CA VAL A 254 0.10 4.39 14.12
C VAL A 254 -0.98 5.46 14.30
N LYS A 255 -2.12 5.10 14.91
CA LYS A 255 -3.21 6.04 15.20
C LYS A 255 -2.80 7.14 16.17
N TYR A 256 -1.96 6.83 17.15
CA TYR A 256 -1.52 7.76 18.18
C TYR A 256 -0.11 8.33 17.96
N LEU A 257 0.54 8.02 16.84
CA LEU A 257 1.77 8.69 16.44
C LEU A 257 1.55 10.21 16.34
N PRO A 258 2.50 11.04 16.83
CA PRO A 258 2.45 12.49 16.64
C PRO A 258 2.30 12.87 15.16
N GLU A 259 1.70 14.04 14.89
CA GLU A 259 1.47 14.52 13.51
C GLU A 259 2.76 14.60 12.68
N GLY A 260 3.87 15.01 13.31
CA GLY A 260 5.20 15.05 12.68
C GLY A 260 5.93 13.70 12.60
N ALA A 261 5.34 12.58 13.04
CA ALA A 261 6.04 11.29 12.99
C ALA A 261 6.33 10.86 11.53
N PHE A 262 5.40 11.13 10.61
CA PHE A 262 5.57 10.89 9.17
C PHE A 262 6.44 11.95 8.46
N THR A 263 7.12 12.83 9.19
CA THR A 263 8.22 13.65 8.63
C THR A 263 9.59 13.11 9.03
N ASN A 264 9.64 12.10 9.90
CA ASN A 264 10.86 11.37 10.22
C ASN A 264 11.03 10.21 9.22
N LYS A 265 12.11 10.25 8.44
CA LYS A 265 12.37 9.25 7.38
C LYS A 265 12.50 7.82 7.88
N ASP A 266 12.97 7.64 9.11
CA ASP A 266 13.21 6.33 9.67
C ASP A 266 11.87 5.75 10.16
N ILE A 267 11.02 6.56 10.82
CA ILE A 267 9.66 6.15 11.18
C ILE A 267 8.83 5.83 9.93
N GLU A 268 8.84 6.72 8.93
CA GLU A 268 8.09 6.50 7.69
C GLU A 268 8.62 5.27 6.94
N GLY A 269 9.95 5.12 6.83
CA GLY A 269 10.59 3.99 6.17
C GLY A 269 10.24 2.65 6.81
N TRP A 270 10.27 2.56 8.14
CA TRP A 270 9.88 1.34 8.86
C TRP A 270 8.41 1.00 8.68
N LEU A 271 7.51 1.98 8.72
CA LEU A 271 6.09 1.72 8.48
C LEU A 271 5.80 1.34 7.03
N ALA A 272 6.48 1.97 6.06
CA ALA A 272 6.36 1.60 4.65
C ALA A 272 6.79 0.15 4.42
N ALA A 273 8.01 -0.19 4.87
CA ALA A 273 8.60 -1.50 4.72
C ALA A 273 7.78 -2.58 5.45
N ASP A 274 7.63 -2.49 6.77
CA ASP A 274 7.11 -3.60 7.58
C ASP A 274 5.58 -3.72 7.59
N VAL A 275 4.86 -2.72 7.08
CA VAL A 275 3.39 -2.76 7.04
C VAL A 275 2.88 -2.87 5.61
N VAL A 276 3.35 -2.03 4.69
CA VAL A 276 2.78 -1.95 3.35
C VAL A 276 3.49 -2.89 2.40
N GLU A 277 4.79 -2.69 2.21
CA GLU A 277 5.61 -3.50 1.31
C GLU A 277 5.64 -4.95 1.77
N HIS A 278 5.79 -5.17 3.08
CA HIS A 278 5.80 -6.51 3.68
C HIS A 278 4.49 -7.27 3.49
N PHE A 279 3.35 -6.57 3.46
CA PHE A 279 2.09 -7.20 3.09
C PHE A 279 2.13 -7.65 1.63
N ASP A 280 2.56 -6.77 0.71
CA ASP A 280 2.55 -7.06 -0.71
C ASP A 280 3.55 -8.17 -1.09
N GLU A 281 4.69 -8.28 -0.41
CA GLU A 281 5.63 -9.39 -0.55
C GLU A 281 5.03 -10.74 -0.16
N HIS A 282 4.20 -10.74 0.88
CA HIS A 282 3.62 -11.96 1.45
C HIS A 282 2.15 -12.16 1.12
N ALA A 283 1.57 -11.31 0.27
CA ALA A 283 0.15 -11.31 -0.02
C ALA A 283 -0.28 -12.67 -0.59
N ALA A 284 -1.36 -13.18 -0.03
CA ALA A 284 -1.99 -14.42 -0.45
C ALA A 284 -2.82 -14.18 -1.71
N HIS A 285 -2.18 -13.97 -2.86
CA HIS A 285 -2.89 -13.87 -4.14
C HIS A 285 -3.45 -15.24 -4.52
N ALA A 286 -4.79 -15.34 -4.52
CA ALA A 286 -5.54 -16.53 -4.96
C ALA A 286 -5.82 -16.52 -6.47
#